data_AF-T0YH18-F1
#
_entry.id   AF-T0YH18-F1
#
_cell.length_a   1.000
_cell.length_b   1.000
_cell.length_c   1.000
_cell.angle_alpha   90.00
_cell.angle_beta   90.00
_cell.angle_gamma   90.00
#
_symmetry.space_group_name_H-M   'P 1'
#
loop_
_entity.id
_entity.type
_entity.pdbx_description
1 polymer ?
#
loop_
_entity_poly.entity_id
_entity_poly.type
_entity_poly.pdbx_seq_one_letter_code
_entity_poly.pdbx_strand_id
1 'polypeptide(L)'
;DAMILAELLRGLFAAGVTLVTTSNAPPAALYREGLQRARFVPAIELLQQHCVVVELASAQDWRLRALKQAPTWLTPLNARSEQHLEQVFQRLAHGAQAECGGWIEVQGRKIE
;
A
#
# COMPACT_ATOMS: atom_id res chain seq x y z
N ASP A 1 9.27 -5.62 13.69
CA ASP A 1 9.72 -5.47 15.08
C ASP A 1 9.72 -3.99 15.43
N ALA A 2 8.92 -3.58 16.41
CA ALA A 2 8.80 -2.18 16.82
C ALA A 2 10.12 -1.61 17.38
N MET A 3 10.97 -2.48 17.94
CA MET A 3 12.24 -2.09 18.54
C MET A 3 13.25 -1.60 17.49
N ILE A 4 13.23 -2.18 16.30
CA ILE A 4 14.13 -1.77 15.19
C ILE A 4 13.76 -0.38 14.67
N LEU A 5 12.47 -0.05 14.64
CA LEU A 5 12.01 1.19 14.00
C LEU A 5 12.48 2.44 14.76
N ALA A 6 12.41 2.42 16.09
CA ALA A 6 12.85 3.56 16.90
C ALA A 6 14.35 3.83 16.72
N GLU A 7 15.18 2.78 16.75
CA GLU A 7 16.63 2.93 16.56
C GLU A 7 16.99 3.33 15.13
N LEU A 8 16.28 2.82 14.14
CA LEU A 8 16.42 3.27 12.75
C LEU A 8 16.13 4.76 12.62
N LEU A 9 14.97 5.22 13.11
CA LEU A 9 14.58 6.63 13.03
C LEU A 9 15.58 7.54 13.74
N ARG A 10 16.05 7.12 14.93
CA ARG A 10 17.10 7.83 15.67
C ARG A 10 18.37 7.98 14.83
N GLY A 11 18.83 6.90 14.22
CA GLY A 11 20.01 6.91 13.35
C GLY A 11 19.85 7.80 12.12
N LEU A 12 18.69 7.74 11.46
CA LEU A 12 18.39 8.58 10.29
C LEU A 12 18.41 10.06 10.65
N PHE A 13 17.75 10.46 11.73
CA PHE A 13 17.72 11.86 12.17
C PHE A 13 19.09 12.33 12.65
N ALA A 14 19.86 11.49 13.35
CA ALA A 14 21.23 11.81 13.77
C ALA A 14 22.17 12.01 12.57
N ALA A 15 21.93 11.29 11.46
CA ALA A 15 22.69 11.43 10.22
C ALA A 15 22.22 12.61 9.33
N GLY A 16 21.25 13.41 9.79
CA GLY A 16 20.71 14.54 9.00
C GLY A 16 19.87 14.11 7.80
N VAL A 17 19.36 12.88 7.78
CA VAL A 17 18.53 12.37 6.69
C VAL A 17 17.16 13.06 6.70
N THR A 18 16.73 13.53 5.53
CA THR A 18 15.35 14.00 5.34
C THR A 18 14.42 12.81 5.17
N LEU A 19 13.51 12.61 6.14
CA LEU A 19 12.51 11.56 6.10
C LEU A 19 11.22 12.06 5.44
N VAL A 20 10.79 11.39 4.37
CA VAL A 20 9.44 11.51 3.82
C VAL A 20 8.78 10.14 3.96
N THR A 21 7.62 10.08 4.61
CA THR A 21 6.88 8.84 4.83
C THR A 21 5.38 9.09 4.76
N THR A 22 4.63 8.07 4.38
CA THR A 22 3.17 8.11 4.26
C THR A 22 2.55 7.13 5.23
N SER A 23 1.40 7.51 5.80
CA SER A 23 0.65 6.65 6.71
C SER A 23 -0.85 6.86 6.54
N ASN A 24 -1.59 5.78 6.71
CA ASN A 24 -3.05 5.72 6.72
C ASN A 24 -3.64 6.17 8.08
N ALA A 25 -2.80 6.48 9.07
CA ALA A 25 -3.19 7.01 10.37
C ALA A 25 -2.18 8.07 10.86
N PRO A 26 -2.61 9.08 11.65
CA PRO A 26 -1.68 10.05 12.22
C PRO A 26 -0.70 9.37 13.19
N PRO A 27 0.50 9.95 13.44
CA PRO A 27 1.53 9.36 14.29
C PRO A 27 1.02 8.80 15.63
N ALA A 28 0.21 9.56 16.36
CA ALA A 28 -0.35 9.16 17.65
C ALA A 28 -1.23 7.89 17.57
N ALA A 29 -1.81 7.60 16.41
CA ALA A 29 -2.68 6.45 16.18
C ALA A 29 -1.96 5.26 15.53
N LEU A 30 -0.69 5.40 15.14
CA LEU A 30 0.08 4.32 14.54
C LEU A 30 0.18 3.13 15.48
N TYR A 31 -0.16 1.93 15.03
CA TYR A 31 -0.06 0.70 15.85
C TYR A 31 -0.96 0.73 17.11
N ARG A 32 -2.11 1.41 17.02
CA ARG A 32 -3.19 1.35 18.03
C ARG A 32 -3.70 -0.10 18.13
N GLU A 33 -3.94 -0.59 19.35
CA GLU A 33 -4.25 -2.00 19.65
C GLU A 33 -3.19 -3.04 19.22
N GLY A 34 -2.01 -2.60 18.78
CA GLY A 34 -0.94 -3.51 18.37
C GLY A 34 -0.35 -4.27 19.55
N LEU A 35 -0.07 -5.57 19.36
CA LEU A 35 0.64 -6.40 20.33
C LEU A 35 1.97 -5.74 20.66
N GLN A 36 2.17 -5.34 21.92
CA GLN A 36 3.32 -4.59 22.43
C GLN A 36 3.45 -3.13 21.93
N ARG A 37 2.34 -2.41 21.75
CA ARG A 37 2.33 -0.97 21.42
C ARG A 37 3.32 -0.12 22.21
N ALA A 38 3.53 -0.41 23.49
CA ALA A 38 4.50 0.30 24.33
C ALA A 38 5.91 0.35 23.71
N ARG A 39 6.33 -0.70 23.00
CA ARG A 39 7.63 -0.75 22.29
C ARG A 39 7.68 0.13 21.04
N PHE A 40 6.52 0.51 20.50
CA PHE A 40 6.39 1.37 19.33
C PHE A 40 6.27 2.85 19.69
N VAL A 41 5.92 3.18 20.94
CA VAL A 41 5.81 4.56 21.44
C VAL A 41 7.07 5.39 21.16
N PRO A 42 8.30 4.90 21.38
CA PRO A 42 9.51 5.70 21.09
C PRO A 42 9.63 6.09 19.61
N ALA A 43 9.16 5.25 18.68
CA ALA A 43 9.14 5.59 17.26
C ALA A 43 8.08 6.67 16.96
N ILE A 44 6.92 6.63 17.63
CA ILE A 44 5.89 7.67 17.51
C ILE A 44 6.44 9.02 17.99
N GLU A 45 7.13 9.04 19.13
CA GLU A 45 7.73 10.26 19.69
C GLU A 45 8.75 10.88 18.72
N LEU A 46 9.63 10.06 18.15
CA LEU A 46 10.60 10.51 17.15
C LEU A 46 9.93 11.10 15.90
N LEU A 47 8.85 10.47 15.41
CA LEU A 47 8.08 11.00 14.28
C LEU A 47 7.40 12.33 14.64
N GLN A 48 6.82 12.45 15.83
CA GLN A 48 6.16 13.69 16.28
C GLN A 48 7.16 14.83 16.51
N GLN A 49 8.38 14.51 16.93
CA GLN A 49 9.43 15.50 17.18
C GLN A 49 10.07 16.01 15.89
N HIS A 50 10.31 15.14 14.90
CA HIS A 50 11.13 15.46 13.74
C HIS A 50 10.34 15.60 12.43
N CYS A 51 9.06 15.20 12.38
CA CYS A 51 8.25 15.29 11.17
C CYS A 51 7.10 16.27 11.32
N VAL A 52 6.79 16.95 10.22
CA VAL A 52 5.56 17.74 10.07
C VAL A 52 4.49 16.83 9.47
N VAL A 53 3.33 16.75 10.12
CA VAL A 53 2.20 15.96 9.62
C VAL A 53 1.42 16.76 8.59
N VAL A 54 1.30 16.20 7.39
CA VAL A 54 0.45 16.74 6.31
C VAL A 54 -0.69 15.75 6.07
N GLU A 55 -1.91 16.16 6.36
CA GLU A 55 -3.10 15.36 6.08
C GLU A 55 -3.47 15.44 4.59
N LEU A 56 -3.43 14.29 3.92
CA LEU A 56 -3.88 14.16 2.53
C LEU A 56 -5.38 13.86 2.50
N ALA A 57 -6.20 14.88 2.74
CA ALA A 57 -7.64 14.77 2.57
C ALA A 57 -8.01 14.74 1.08
N SER A 58 -8.63 13.65 0.63
CA SER A 58 -9.17 13.52 -0.73
C SER A 58 -10.65 13.17 -0.67
N ALA A 59 -11.50 13.97 -1.31
CA ALA A 59 -12.92 13.65 -1.48
C ALA A 59 -13.14 12.43 -2.39
N GLN A 60 -12.12 12.11 -3.21
CA GLN A 60 -12.13 10.99 -4.12
C GLN A 60 -11.23 9.87 -3.60
N ASP A 61 -11.79 8.69 -3.36
CA ASP A 61 -11.00 7.48 -3.21
C ASP A 61 -10.53 7.05 -4.61
N TRP A 62 -9.25 7.24 -4.87
CA TRP A 62 -8.63 6.94 -6.16
C TRP A 62 -8.59 5.44 -6.48
N ARG A 63 -8.62 4.58 -5.46
CA ARG A 63 -8.74 3.11 -5.67
C ARG A 63 -10.09 2.79 -6.29
N LEU A 64 -11.13 3.48 -5.82
CA LEU A 64 -12.51 3.28 -6.23
C LEU A 64 -12.80 3.80 -7.65
N ARG A 65 -11.93 4.62 -8.26
CA ARG A 65 -12.10 5.05 -9.65
C ARG A 65 -11.99 3.87 -10.64
N ALA A 66 -11.10 2.92 -10.37
CA ALA A 66 -10.94 1.71 -11.17
C ALA A 66 -11.83 0.55 -10.67
N LEU A 67 -11.98 0.41 -9.35
CA LEU A 67 -12.56 -0.79 -8.74
C LEU A 67 -14.05 -0.72 -8.38
N LYS A 68 -14.71 0.47 -8.37
CA LYS A 68 -16.17 0.54 -8.11
C LYS A 68 -17.02 -0.21 -9.14
N GLN A 69 -16.45 -0.54 -10.29
CA GLN A 69 -17.19 -1.16 -11.40
C GLN A 69 -17.11 -2.69 -11.42
N ALA A 70 -16.50 -3.31 -10.41
CA ALA A 70 -16.32 -4.76 -10.32
C ALA A 70 -16.66 -5.29 -8.91
N PRO A 71 -17.32 -6.46 -8.82
CA PRO A 71 -17.52 -7.12 -7.53
C PRO A 71 -16.17 -7.57 -6.94
N THR A 72 -16.05 -7.58 -5.61
CA THR A 72 -14.81 -7.96 -4.90
C THR A 72 -14.44 -9.43 -5.12
N TRP A 73 -15.44 -10.30 -5.26
CA TRP A 73 -15.29 -11.71 -5.60
C TRP A 73 -16.44 -12.16 -6.49
N LEU A 74 -16.18 -13.19 -7.31
CA LEU A 74 -17.15 -13.81 -8.19
C LEU A 74 -17.40 -15.26 -7.74
N THR A 75 -18.67 -15.64 -7.67
CA THR A 75 -19.10 -16.96 -7.22
C THR A 75 -20.45 -17.29 -7.85
N PRO A 76 -20.74 -18.57 -8.18
CA PRO A 76 -19.85 -19.73 -8.09
C PRO A 76 -18.82 -19.78 -9.22
N LEU A 77 -17.83 -20.67 -9.11
CA LEU A 77 -16.82 -20.91 -10.15
C LEU A 77 -17.49 -21.57 -11.37
N ASN A 78 -17.92 -20.74 -12.33
CA ASN A 78 -18.59 -21.17 -13.54
C ASN A 78 -18.23 -20.24 -14.71
N ALA A 79 -18.64 -20.63 -15.91
CA ALA A 79 -18.36 -19.87 -17.13
C ALA A 79 -18.87 -18.41 -17.09
N ARG A 80 -19.96 -18.14 -16.38
CA ARG A 80 -20.50 -16.78 -16.24
C ARG A 80 -19.59 -15.90 -15.38
N SER A 81 -19.11 -16.42 -14.26
CA SER A 81 -18.14 -15.73 -13.40
C SER A 81 -16.84 -15.49 -14.14
N GLU A 82 -16.37 -16.46 -14.92
CA GLU A 82 -15.14 -16.34 -15.71
C GLU A 82 -15.27 -15.26 -16.80
N GLN A 83 -16.39 -15.23 -17.53
CA GLN A 83 -16.67 -14.19 -18.51
C GLN A 83 -16.77 -12.80 -17.87
N HIS A 84 -17.35 -12.69 -16.68
CA HIS A 84 -17.43 -11.41 -15.96
C HIS A 84 -16.04 -10.94 -15.51
N LEU A 85 -15.19 -11.85 -15.02
CA LEU A 85 -13.81 -11.52 -14.66
C LEU A 85 -13.03 -10.99 -15.87
N GLU A 86 -13.16 -11.65 -17.02
CA GLU A 86 -12.55 -11.23 -18.28
C GLU A 86 -13.00 -9.81 -18.67
N GLN A 87 -14.30 -9.51 -18.58
CA GLN A 87 -14.83 -8.16 -18.87
C GLN A 87 -14.30 -7.09 -17.91
N VAL A 88 -14.10 -7.43 -16.63
CA VAL A 88 -13.46 -6.51 -15.67
C VAL A 88 -12.00 -6.28 -16.06
N PHE A 89 -11.28 -7.35 -16.36
CA PHE A 89 -9.86 -7.30 -16.74
C PHE A 89 -9.65 -6.43 -17.98
N GLN A 90 -10.41 -6.65 -19.05
CA GLN A 90 -10.32 -5.88 -20.29
C GLN A 90 -10.59 -4.37 -20.09
N ARG A 91 -11.53 -4.02 -19.22
CA ARG A 91 -11.79 -2.61 -18.86
C ARG A 91 -10.62 -1.97 -18.10
N LEU A 92 -10.01 -2.71 -17.17
CA LEU A 92 -8.85 -2.23 -16.40
C LEU A 92 -7.59 -2.12 -17.25
N ALA A 93 -7.40 -3.04 -18.19
CA ALA A 93 -6.29 -3.03 -19.14
C ALA A 93 -6.41 -1.95 -20.22
N HIS A 94 -7.49 -1.15 -20.21
CA HIS A 94 -7.76 -0.10 -21.20
C HIS A 94 -7.69 -0.60 -22.66
N GLY A 95 -8.05 -1.87 -22.91
CA GLY A 95 -8.01 -2.47 -24.24
C GLY A 95 -6.60 -2.79 -24.76
N ALA A 96 -5.58 -2.82 -23.90
CA ALA A 96 -4.27 -3.34 -24.27
C ALA A 96 -4.40 -4.79 -24.76
N GLN A 97 -3.73 -5.13 -25.87
CA GLN A 97 -3.67 -6.51 -26.33
C GLN A 97 -2.91 -7.36 -25.32
N ALA A 98 -3.55 -8.43 -24.84
CA ALA A 98 -2.89 -9.43 -24.04
C ALA A 98 -1.91 -10.22 -24.93
N GLU A 99 -0.64 -10.25 -24.53
CA GLU A 99 0.36 -11.13 -25.12
C GLU A 99 0.41 -12.42 -24.30
N CYS A 100 0.13 -13.55 -24.94
CA CYS A 100 0.28 -14.87 -24.32
C CYS A 100 1.61 -15.49 -24.73
N GLY A 101 2.33 -16.08 -23.78
CA GLY A 101 3.58 -16.79 -24.05
C GLY A 101 4.81 -15.89 -24.16
N GLY A 102 4.81 -14.76 -23.45
CA GLY A 102 5.97 -13.87 -23.32
C GLY A 102 6.69 -14.02 -21.99
N TRP A 103 7.67 -13.17 -21.76
CA TRP A 103 8.30 -13.01 -20.45
C TRP A 103 8.16 -11.56 -20.00
N ILE A 104 7.98 -11.35 -18.71
CA ILE A 104 8.03 -10.03 -18.09
C ILE A 104 9.29 -9.91 -17.24
N GLU A 105 9.92 -8.73 -17.24
CA GLU A 105 11.02 -8.44 -16.33
C GLU A 105 10.49 -7.74 -15.08
N VAL A 106 10.63 -8.40 -13.93
CA VAL A 106 10.23 -7.85 -12.63
C VAL A 106 11.46 -7.80 -11.74
N GLN A 107 11.89 -6.58 -11.39
CA GLN A 107 13.09 -6.33 -10.56
C GLN A 107 14.35 -7.04 -11.10
N GLY A 108 14.55 -7.02 -12.43
CA GLY A 108 15.71 -7.65 -13.07
C GLY A 108 15.59 -9.17 -13.28
N ARG A 109 14.44 -9.77 -12.97
CA ARG A 109 14.18 -11.21 -13.18
C ARG A 109 13.19 -11.41 -14.30
N LYS A 110 13.50 -12.30 -15.24
CA LYS A 110 12.56 -12.76 -16.26
C LYS A 110 11.60 -13.80 -15.67
N ILE A 111 10.30 -13.57 -15.85
CA ILE A 111 9.21 -14.46 -15.45
C ILE A 111 8.43 -14.82 -16.71
N GLU A 112 8.31 -16.11 -17.00
CA GLU A 112 7.47 -16.69 -18.08
C GLU A 112 6.03 -16.92 -17.59
#